data_AF-A0AAD7F2E1-F1
#
_entry.id   AF-A0AAD7F2E1-F1
#
_cell.length_a   1.000
_cell.length_b   1.000
_cell.length_c   1.000
_cell.angle_alpha   90.00
_cell.angle_beta   90.00
_cell.angle_gamma   90.00
#
_symmetry.space_group_name_H-M   'P 1'
#
loop_
_entity.id
_entity.type
_entity.pdbx_description
1 polymer ?
#
loop_
_entity_poly.entity_id
_entity_poly.type
_entity_poly.pdbx_seq_one_letter_code
_entity_poly.pdbx_strand_id
1 'polypeptide(L)' 'PKHTSLLTGQCWLDELLVGHPTRFREQFGMSKHAFYRLSFELQTNSGLVASKFVTADEKIATFLH' A
#
# COMPACT_ATOMS: atom_id res chain seq x y z
N PRO A 1 9.39 -13.84 4.67
CA PRO A 1 8.26 -13.96 3.71
C PRO A 1 8.78 -13.97 2.26
N LYS A 2 8.81 -15.16 1.63
CA LYS A 2 9.22 -15.29 0.23
C LYS A 2 7.99 -15.03 -0.64
N HIS A 3 8.04 -13.96 -1.42
CA HIS A 3 7.00 -13.56 -2.38
C HIS A 3 7.01 -14.54 -3.57
N THR A 4 6.45 -15.73 -3.38
CA THR A 4 6.12 -16.66 -4.48
C THR A 4 4.68 -16.40 -4.89
N SER A 5 4.46 -15.37 -5.70
CA SER A 5 3.33 -15.33 -6.61
C SER A 5 3.59 -14.27 -7.66
N LEU A 6 3.14 -14.56 -8.87
CA LEU A 6 3.00 -13.69 -10.02
C LEU A 6 2.12 -12.43 -9.76
N LEU A 7 1.74 -12.19 -8.50
CA LEU A 7 0.97 -11.05 -8.01
C LEU A 7 1.96 -9.96 -7.61
N THR A 8 1.95 -8.84 -8.34
CA THR A 8 2.72 -7.65 -7.96
C THR A 8 2.29 -7.17 -6.56
N GLY A 9 3.15 -6.48 -5.81
CA GLY A 9 2.75 -5.93 -4.50
C GLY A 9 1.58 -4.95 -4.64
N GLN A 10 1.42 -4.33 -5.81
CA GLN A 10 0.22 -3.57 -6.17
C GLN A 10 -1.05 -4.44 -6.20
N CYS A 11 -1.03 -5.62 -6.82
CA CYS A 11 -2.21 -6.50 -6.82
C CYS A 11 -2.60 -6.95 -5.41
N TRP A 12 -1.63 -7.25 -4.55
CA TRP A 12 -1.89 -7.57 -3.15
C TRP A 12 -2.50 -6.37 -2.40
N LEU A 13 -1.98 -5.16 -2.63
CA LEU A 13 -2.55 -3.94 -2.07
C LEU A 13 -3.99 -3.70 -2.57
N ASP A 14 -4.24 -3.91 -3.86
CA ASP A 14 -5.56 -3.75 -4.47
C ASP A 14 -6.58 -4.72 -3.84
N GLU A 15 -6.19 -5.99 -3.60
CA GLU A 15 -7.03 -6.96 -2.89
C GLU A 15 -7.38 -6.50 -1.46
N LEU A 16 -6.42 -5.91 -0.75
CA LEU A 16 -6.63 -5.34 0.58
C LEU A 16 -7.53 -4.10 0.56
N LEU A 17 -7.38 -3.25 -0.45
CA LEU A 17 -8.18 -2.04 -0.64
C LEU A 17 -9.60 -2.34 -1.11
N VAL A 18 -9.82 -3.39 -1.91
CA VAL A 18 -11.16 -3.84 -2.33
C VAL A 18 -11.82 -4.71 -1.26
N GLY A 19 -11.03 -5.47 -0.50
CA GLY A 19 -11.49 -6.38 0.54
C GLY A 19 -12.13 -5.70 1.76
N HIS A 20 -12.48 -6.52 2.75
CA HIS A 20 -13.19 -6.05 3.95
C HIS A 20 -12.37 -5.00 4.73
N PRO A 21 -12.95 -3.85 5.12
CA PRO A 21 -12.21 -2.76 5.77
C PRO A 21 -11.54 -3.17 7.08
N THR A 22 -12.10 -4.15 7.80
CA THR A 22 -11.46 -4.73 9.00
C THR A 22 -10.11 -5.36 8.69
N ARG A 23 -9.98 -6.11 7.59
CA ARG A 23 -8.72 -6.77 7.20
C ARG A 23 -7.64 -5.75 6.90
N PHE A 24 -7.99 -4.65 6.24
CA PHE A 24 -7.06 -3.56 5.97
C PHE A 24 -6.53 -2.94 7.28
N ARG A 25 -7.41 -2.73 8.25
CA ARG A 25 -7.05 -2.19 9.56
C ARG A 25 -6.26 -3.17 10.42
N GLU A 26 -6.54 -4.47 10.33
CA GLU A 26 -5.74 -5.52 10.98
C GLU A 26 -4.34 -5.59 10.39
N GLN A 27 -4.20 -5.42 9.07
CA GLN A 27 -2.91 -5.51 8.38
C GLN A 27 -2.04 -4.27 8.58
N PHE A 28 -2.61 -3.07 8.43
CA PHE A 28 -1.85 -1.81 8.41
C PHE A 28 -2.02 -0.98 9.68
N GLY A 29 -2.83 -1.43 10.65
CA GLY A 29 -3.12 -0.69 11.87
C GLY A 29 -3.93 0.60 11.67
N MET A 30 -4.41 0.87 10.45
CA MET A 30 -5.09 2.12 10.10
C MET A 30 -6.26 1.90 9.14
N SER A 31 -7.13 2.91 8.97
CA SER A 31 -8.20 2.85 7.98
C SER A 31 -7.68 3.10 6.57
N LYS A 32 -8.42 2.64 5.55
CA LYS A 32 -8.12 2.93 4.12
C LYS A 32 -8.01 4.43 3.86
N HIS A 33 -8.88 5.22 4.47
CA HIS A 33 -8.84 6.68 4.35
C HIS A 33 -7.55 7.28 4.93
N ALA A 34 -7.07 6.78 6.08
CA ALA A 34 -5.80 7.22 6.65
C ALA A 34 -4.62 6.84 5.74
N PHE A 35 -4.64 5.65 5.15
CA PHE A 35 -3.64 5.22 4.16
C PHE A 35 -3.62 6.14 2.93
N TYR A 36 -4.78 6.48 2.35
CA TYR A 36 -4.83 7.39 1.20
C TYR A 36 -4.31 8.79 1.55
N ARG A 37 -4.63 9.31 2.74
CA ARG A 37 -4.08 10.62 3.19
C ARG A 37 -2.57 10.56 3.38
N LEU A 38 -2.06 9.49 3.99
CA LEU A 38 -0.62 9.29 4.15
C LEU A 38 0.07 9.21 2.79
N SER A 39 -0.48 8.43 1.86
CA SER A 39 0.08 8.31 0.52
C SER A 39 0.10 9.65 -0.23
N PHE A 40 -1.02 10.37 -0.19
CA PHE A 40 -1.10 11.70 -0.79
C PHE A 40 -0.05 12.67 -0.20
N GLU A 41 0.09 12.69 1.13
CA GLU A 41 1.06 13.55 1.82
C GLU A 41 2.50 13.22 1.43
N LEU A 42 2.86 11.93 1.40
CA LEU A 42 4.21 11.49 1.06
C LEU A 42 4.55 11.77 -0.41
N GLN A 43 3.60 11.57 -1.31
CA GLN A 43 3.79 11.85 -2.74
C GLN A 43 3.86 13.36 -3.02
N THR A 44 3.06 14.17 -2.33
CA THR A 44 2.98 15.62 -2.57
C THR A 44 4.10 16.38 -1.88
N ASN A 45 4.41 16.04 -0.63
CA ASN A 45 5.25 16.87 0.25
C ASN A 45 6.60 16.23 0.61
N SER A 46 6.75 14.90 0.48
CA SER A 46 7.99 14.19 0.83
C SER A 46 8.80 13.70 -0.38
N GLY A 47 8.30 13.94 -1.61
CA GLY A 47 8.97 13.53 -2.85
C GLY A 47 8.92 12.02 -3.11
N LEU A 48 7.98 11.30 -2.50
CA LEU A 48 7.79 9.89 -2.77
C LEU A 48 7.26 9.69 -4.20
N VAL A 49 8.04 9.01 -5.03
CA VAL A 49 7.67 8.70 -6.41
C VAL A 49 7.67 7.21 -6.67
N ALA A 50 6.85 6.77 -7.63
CA ALA A 50 6.92 5.42 -8.18
C ALA A 50 8.32 5.15 -8.77
N SER A 51 8.74 3.88 -8.76
CA SER A 51 9.91 3.42 -9.53
C SER A 51 9.45 2.77 -10.84
N LYS A 52 10.40 2.24 -11.63
CA LYS A 52 10.12 1.57 -12.91
C LYS A 52 9.12 0.39 -12.79
N PHE A 53 9.06 -0.26 -11.63
CA PHE A 53 8.25 -1.48 -11.43
C PHE A 53 7.43 -1.48 -10.14
N VAL A 54 7.54 -0.46 -9.29
CA VAL A 54 6.90 -0.41 -7.96
C VAL A 54 6.22 0.93 -7.79
N THR A 55 4.92 0.92 -7.50
CA THR A 55 4.16 2.16 -7.28
C THR A 55 4.54 2.82 -5.95
N ALA A 56 4.21 4.11 -5.78
CA ALA A 56 4.40 4.78 -4.49
C ALA A 56 3.56 4.12 -3.39
N ASP A 57 2.32 3.73 -3.72
CA ASP A 57 1.41 3.04 -2.80
C ASP A 57 1.93 1.66 -2.38
N GLU A 58 2.48 0.89 -3.31
CA GLU A 58 3.09 -0.41 -3.03
C GLU A 58 4.31 -0.27 -2.12
N LYS A 59 5.13 0.78 -2.29
CA LYS A 59 6.24 1.07 -1.37
C LYS A 59 5.75 1.38 0.05
N ILE A 60 4.70 2.19 0.17
CA ILE A 60 4.10 2.54 1.47
C ILE A 60 3.50 1.28 2.11
N ALA A 61 2.74 0.51 1.35
CA ALA A 61 2.13 -0.73 1.84
C ALA A 61 3.19 -1.74 2.29
N THR A 62 4.27 -1.89 1.52
CA THR A 62 5.42 -2.75 1.88
C THR A 62 6.12 -2.27 3.15
N PHE A 63 6.21 -0.95 3.37
CA PHE A 63 6.81 -0.38 4.57
C PHE A 63 5.94 -0.57 5.83
N LEU A 64 4.61 -0.58 5.66
CA LEU A 64 3.65 -0.70 6.76
C LEU A 64 3.32 -2.15 7.16
N HIS A 65 3.64 -3.12 6.30
CA HIS A 65 3.45 -4.56 6.55
C HIS A 65 4.67 -5.16 7.26
#